data_AF-X1KA71-F1
#
_entry.id   AF-X1KA71-F1
#
_cell.length_a   1.000
_cell.length_b   1.000
_cell.length_c   1.000
_cell.angle_alpha   90.00
_cell.angle_beta   90.00
_cell.angle_gamma   90.00
#
_symmetry.space_group_name_H-M   'P 1'
#
loop_
_entity.id
_entity.type
_entity.pdbx_description
1 polymer ?
#
loop_
_entity_poly.entity_id
_entity_poly.type
_entity_poly.pdbx_seq_one_letter_code
_entity_poly.pdbx_strand_id
1 'polypeptide(L)'
;MVASKAKYIISDHMFGHSQKKDKSSLFWKANIYYNKNLQSDVWEVKTATDNEINWKYGVTKELPIHTYFRDAVNAQALATSILSLLNKAQVVVDLPMLFFDVMPGDLAVFSRDRFYNSAGTADEITLRINRISKSPASGRTSITAGVV
;
A
#
# COMPACT_ATOMS: atom_id res chain seq x y z
N MET A 1 -8.26 -14.67 20.69
CA MET A 1 -7.68 -13.39 20.23
C MET A 1 -8.82 -12.43 19.97
N VAL A 2 -8.94 -11.36 20.76
CA VAL A 2 -9.90 -10.30 20.46
C VAL A 2 -9.36 -9.58 19.23
N ALA A 3 -10.09 -9.62 18.12
CA ALA A 3 -9.75 -8.80 16.97
C ALA A 3 -9.73 -7.33 17.44
N SER A 4 -8.56 -6.69 17.36
CA SER A 4 -8.43 -5.26 17.62
C SER A 4 -9.46 -4.56 16.74
N LYS A 5 -10.47 -3.91 17.36
CA LYS A 5 -11.43 -3.10 16.62
C LYS A 5 -10.64 -1.95 16.02
N ALA A 6 -10.70 -1.80 14.69
CA ALA A 6 -9.97 -0.76 13.98
C ALA A 6 -10.24 0.61 14.64
N LYS A 7 -9.18 1.38 14.89
CA LYS A 7 -9.32 2.63 15.64
C LYS A 7 -9.87 3.72 14.74
N TYR A 8 -10.95 4.35 15.17
CA TYR A 8 -11.61 5.39 14.41
C TYR A 8 -10.91 6.74 14.64
N ILE A 9 -10.67 7.48 13.55
CA ILE A 9 -9.95 8.74 13.53
C ILE A 9 -10.88 9.79 12.95
N ILE A 10 -11.30 10.71 13.80
CA ILE A 10 -12.16 11.83 13.40
C ILE A 10 -11.32 12.87 12.66
N SER A 11 -11.89 13.45 11.60
CA SER A 11 -11.18 14.32 10.67
C SER A 11 -10.59 15.60 11.28
N ASP A 12 -11.21 16.14 12.33
CA ASP A 12 -10.73 17.29 13.10
C ASP A 12 -9.40 17.03 13.83
N HIS A 13 -9.07 15.76 14.04
CA HIS A 13 -7.82 15.29 14.61
C HIS A 13 -6.73 15.03 13.57
N MET A 14 -6.91 15.43 12.31
CA MET A 14 -5.95 15.16 11.24
C MET A 14 -5.24 16.42 10.78
N PHE A 15 -3.91 16.41 10.86
CA PHE A 15 -3.04 17.51 10.47
C PHE A 15 -2.04 17.06 9.40
N GLY A 16 -1.71 17.94 8.46
CA GLY A 16 -0.68 17.65 7.46
C GLY A 16 -0.98 16.45 6.56
N HIS A 17 -2.27 16.11 6.36
CA HIS A 17 -2.67 14.96 5.54
C HIS A 17 -2.10 15.08 4.13
N SER A 18 -1.49 13.99 3.67
CA SER A 18 -1.05 13.89 2.30
C SER A 18 -1.17 12.46 1.79
N GLN A 19 -1.76 12.33 0.60
CA GLN A 19 -1.85 11.08 -0.12
C GLN A 19 -1.03 11.21 -1.40
N LYS A 20 0.08 10.48 -1.46
CA LYS A 20 1.04 10.59 -2.57
C LYS A 20 1.48 9.21 -3.05
N LYS A 21 1.82 9.13 -4.32
CA LYS A 21 2.62 8.05 -4.89
C LYS A 21 4.04 8.59 -5.08
N ASP A 22 4.99 8.11 -4.29
CA ASP A 22 6.38 8.51 -4.45
C ASP A 22 6.99 7.80 -5.67
N LYS A 23 7.54 8.57 -6.61
CA LYS A 23 8.07 8.04 -7.87
C LYS A 23 9.14 6.97 -7.64
N SER A 24 9.96 7.09 -6.59
CA SER A 24 10.99 6.08 -6.25
C SER A 24 10.43 4.72 -5.86
N SER A 25 9.21 4.68 -5.30
CA SER A 25 8.57 3.45 -4.83
C SER A 25 7.66 2.80 -5.87
N LEU A 26 7.42 3.43 -7.03
CA LEU A 26 6.53 2.92 -8.07
C LEU A 26 7.23 1.91 -9.00
N PHE A 27 6.44 0.99 -9.53
CA PHE A 27 6.88 0.01 -10.51
C PHE A 27 5.93 -0.01 -11.70
N TRP A 28 6.49 -0.07 -12.91
CA TRP A 28 5.73 -0.21 -14.14
C TRP A 28 5.30 -1.66 -14.35
N LYS A 29 6.20 -2.61 -14.07
CA LYS A 29 5.96 -4.04 -14.26
C LYS A 29 6.39 -4.86 -13.06
N ALA A 30 5.70 -5.97 -12.87
CA ALA A 30 6.15 -7.08 -12.02
C ALA A 30 6.29 -8.32 -12.91
N ASN A 31 7.51 -8.86 -12.96
CA ASN A 31 7.87 -10.04 -13.73
C ASN A 31 8.08 -11.21 -12.75
N ILE A 32 7.19 -12.20 -12.81
CA ILE A 32 7.26 -13.41 -11.99
C ILE A 32 7.89 -14.51 -12.84
N TYR A 33 9.11 -14.90 -12.48
CA TYR A 33 9.82 -16.04 -13.01
C TYR A 33 9.35 -17.27 -12.25
N TYR A 34 8.73 -18.23 -12.94
CA TYR A 34 8.12 -19.42 -12.36
C TYR A 34 8.45 -20.65 -13.20
N ASN A 35 8.05 -21.83 -12.71
CA ASN A 35 8.22 -23.13 -13.35
C ASN A 35 9.64 -23.38 -13.90
N LYS A 36 10.64 -23.28 -13.03
CA LYS A 36 12.04 -23.52 -13.39
C LYS A 36 12.22 -24.92 -13.98
N ASN A 37 12.74 -24.99 -15.20
CA ASN A 37 13.26 -26.22 -15.76
C ASN A 37 14.60 -26.56 -15.08
N LEU A 38 14.63 -27.68 -14.36
CA LEU A 38 15.81 -28.09 -13.58
C LEU A 38 16.98 -28.58 -14.43
N GLN A 39 16.75 -28.94 -15.70
CA GLN A 39 17.78 -29.43 -16.61
C GLN A 39 18.44 -28.31 -17.40
N SER A 40 17.65 -27.30 -17.82
CA SER A 40 18.13 -26.20 -18.66
C SER A 40 18.27 -24.86 -17.94
N ASP A 41 17.88 -24.77 -16.66
CA ASP A 41 17.85 -23.53 -15.85
C ASP A 41 16.92 -22.44 -16.42
N VAL A 42 16.08 -22.77 -17.40
CA VAL A 42 15.14 -21.86 -18.05
C VAL A 42 13.90 -21.66 -17.18
N TRP A 43 13.42 -20.41 -17.09
CA TRP A 43 12.22 -20.03 -16.37
C TRP A 43 11.14 -19.56 -17.33
N GLU A 44 9.88 -19.87 -17.01
CA GLU A 44 8.74 -19.20 -17.62
C GLU A 44 8.49 -17.86 -16.91
N VAL A 45 7.88 -16.91 -17.62
CA VAL A 45 7.64 -15.56 -17.08
C VAL A 45 6.18 -15.15 -17.27
N LYS A 46 5.57 -14.67 -16.19
CA LYS A 46 4.33 -13.89 -16.23
C LYS A 46 4.58 -12.46 -15.81
N THR A 47 3.93 -11.54 -16.53
CA THR A 47 4.12 -10.11 -16.33
C THR A 47 2.78 -9.47 -16.04
N ALA A 48 2.73 -8.69 -14.96
CA ALA A 48 1.70 -7.67 -14.79
C ALA A 48 2.30 -6.32 -15.17
N THR A 49 1.51 -5.49 -15.84
CA THR A 49 1.90 -4.15 -16.26
C THR A 49 0.85 -3.16 -15.79
N ASP A 50 1.30 -2.10 -15.14
CA ASP A 50 0.48 -0.94 -14.79
C ASP A 50 0.90 0.20 -15.71
N ASN A 51 0.30 0.23 -16.90
CA ASN A 51 0.57 1.28 -17.87
C ASN A 51 0.33 2.65 -17.27
N GLU A 52 -0.48 2.75 -16.20
CA GLU A 52 -0.72 4.03 -15.58
C GLU A 52 0.53 4.67 -14.96
N ILE A 53 1.46 3.85 -14.52
CA ILE A 53 2.69 4.30 -13.90
C ILE A 53 3.66 4.90 -14.91
N ASN A 54 3.69 4.34 -16.13
CA ASN A 54 4.57 4.85 -17.19
C ASN A 54 4.07 6.21 -17.72
N TRP A 55 2.85 6.31 -18.25
CA TRP A 55 2.37 7.56 -18.85
C TRP A 55 2.26 8.75 -17.87
N LYS A 56 1.77 8.54 -16.64
CA LYS A 56 1.55 9.63 -15.66
C LYS A 56 2.83 10.03 -14.94
N TYR A 57 3.71 9.08 -14.63
CA TYR A 57 4.88 9.31 -13.76
C TYR A 57 6.22 9.16 -14.48
N GLY A 58 6.24 8.67 -15.72
CA GLY A 58 7.46 8.40 -16.48
C GLY A 58 8.34 7.35 -15.81
N VAL A 59 7.75 6.37 -15.13
CA VAL A 59 8.47 5.28 -14.45
C VAL A 59 8.46 4.05 -15.34
N THR A 60 9.65 3.49 -15.55
CA THR A 60 9.88 2.26 -16.34
C THR A 60 10.47 1.12 -15.50
N LYS A 61 10.54 1.30 -14.19
CA LYS A 61 11.12 0.34 -13.24
C LYS A 61 10.35 -0.98 -13.25
N GLU A 62 11.05 -2.10 -13.37
CA GLU A 62 10.48 -3.44 -13.36
C GLU A 62 10.94 -4.22 -12.11
N LEU A 63 10.06 -5.03 -11.54
CA LEU A 63 10.36 -5.88 -10.38
C LEU A 63 10.45 -7.35 -10.79
N PRO A 64 11.65 -7.96 -10.83
CA PRO A 64 11.82 -9.38 -11.04
C PRO A 64 11.64 -10.17 -9.73
N ILE A 65 10.83 -11.23 -9.75
CA ILE A 65 10.61 -12.12 -8.60
C ILE A 65 10.67 -13.57 -9.07
N HIS A 66 11.47 -14.39 -8.39
CA HIS A 66 11.57 -15.82 -8.68
C HIS A 66 10.74 -16.60 -7.67
N THR A 67 9.90 -17.51 -8.15
CA THR A 67 9.04 -18.34 -7.30
C THR A 67 9.00 -19.78 -7.79
N TYR A 68 8.73 -20.72 -6.89
CA TYR A 68 8.63 -22.14 -7.24
C TYR A 68 7.22 -22.57 -7.69
N PHE A 69 6.37 -21.63 -8.13
CA PHE A 69 5.09 -22.00 -8.69
C PHE A 69 5.27 -22.85 -9.95
N ARG A 70 4.44 -23.88 -10.10
CA ARG A 70 4.37 -24.71 -11.31
C ARG A 70 3.31 -24.24 -12.29
N ASP A 71 2.32 -23.49 -11.80
CA ASP A 71 1.16 -23.07 -12.56
C ASP A 71 1.23 -21.58 -12.94
N ALA A 72 0.84 -21.30 -14.18
CA ALA A 72 0.87 -19.97 -14.79
C ALA A 72 -0.19 -19.01 -14.20
N VAL A 73 -1.34 -19.52 -13.76
CA VAL A 73 -2.43 -18.72 -13.19
C VAL A 73 -2.00 -18.13 -11.86
N ASN A 74 -1.39 -18.94 -10.99
CA ASN A 74 -0.86 -18.48 -9.70
C ASN A 74 0.27 -17.45 -9.88
N ALA A 75 1.16 -17.65 -10.85
CA ALA A 75 2.21 -16.70 -11.18
C ALA A 75 1.65 -15.36 -11.67
N GLN A 76 0.64 -15.38 -12.53
CA GLN A 76 -0.03 -14.16 -13.01
C GLN A 76 -0.79 -13.45 -11.89
N ALA A 77 -1.52 -14.18 -11.04
CA ALA A 77 -2.25 -13.62 -9.91
C ALA A 77 -1.29 -12.92 -8.92
N LEU A 78 -0.13 -13.53 -8.65
CA LEU A 78 0.91 -12.93 -7.84
C LEU A 78 1.47 -11.65 -8.47
N ALA A 79 1.77 -11.67 -9.77
CA ALA A 79 2.28 -10.51 -10.50
C ALA A 79 1.33 -9.31 -10.33
N THR A 80 0.04 -9.53 -10.58
CA THR A 80 -1.00 -8.49 -10.47
C THR A 80 -1.16 -8.01 -9.03
N SER A 81 -1.18 -8.91 -8.05
CA SER A 81 -1.34 -8.56 -6.64
C SER A 81 -0.18 -7.71 -6.12
N ILE A 82 1.06 -8.09 -6.42
CA ILE A 82 2.25 -7.35 -6.02
C ILE A 82 2.27 -5.97 -6.66
N LEU A 83 2.01 -5.88 -7.96
CA LEU A 83 2.02 -4.60 -8.66
C LEU A 83 0.94 -3.65 -8.12
N SER A 84 -0.26 -4.18 -7.86
CA SER A 84 -1.34 -3.43 -7.22
C SER A 84 -0.92 -2.90 -5.84
N LEU A 85 -0.31 -3.75 -4.99
CA LEU A 85 0.14 -3.36 -3.65
C LEU A 85 1.24 -2.31 -3.67
N LEU A 86 2.25 -2.46 -4.53
CA LEU A 86 3.38 -1.53 -4.61
C LEU A 86 2.98 -0.15 -5.13
N ASN A 87 2.02 -0.11 -6.05
CA ASN A 87 1.56 1.13 -6.66
C ASN A 87 0.41 1.79 -5.87
N LYS A 88 0.04 1.28 -4.69
CA LYS A 88 -0.92 1.96 -3.80
C LYS A 88 -0.37 3.30 -3.33
N ALA A 89 -1.25 4.29 -3.22
CA ALA A 89 -0.88 5.57 -2.64
C ALA A 89 -0.56 5.39 -1.14
N GLN A 90 0.49 6.07 -0.69
CA GLN A 90 0.80 6.17 0.73
C GLN A 90 0.09 7.38 1.32
N VAL A 91 -0.53 7.17 2.47
CA VAL A 91 -1.15 8.20 3.28
C VAL A 91 -0.18 8.55 4.40
N VAL A 92 0.18 9.82 4.49
CA VAL A 92 0.97 10.38 5.59
C VAL A 92 0.08 11.39 6.30
N VAL A 93 -0.04 11.28 7.63
CA VAL A 93 -0.80 12.23 8.43
C VAL A 93 -0.24 12.32 9.84
N ASP A 94 -0.35 13.51 10.42
CA ASP A 94 -0.08 13.76 11.83
C ASP A 94 -1.40 13.80 12.61
N LEU A 95 -1.40 13.12 13.75
CA LEU A 95 -2.55 12.96 14.63
C LEU A 95 -2.18 13.39 16.06
N PRO A 96 -3.13 13.83 16.90
CA PRO A 96 -2.93 13.99 18.33
C PRO A 96 -2.42 12.69 18.98
N MET A 97 -1.77 12.81 20.14
CA MET A 97 -1.24 11.67 20.90
C MET A 97 -2.26 10.61 21.38
N LEU A 98 -3.56 10.78 21.06
CA LEU A 98 -4.64 9.83 21.35
C LEU A 98 -4.42 8.42 20.76
N PHE A 99 -3.44 8.24 19.88
CA PHE A 99 -3.11 6.98 19.19
C PHE A 99 -1.88 6.23 19.76
N PHE A 100 -1.57 6.40 21.05
CA PHE A 100 -0.43 5.73 21.68
C PHE A 100 -0.55 4.19 21.74
N ASP A 101 -1.76 3.66 21.69
CA ASP A 101 -2.07 2.23 21.65
C ASP A 101 -1.90 1.60 20.26
N VAL A 102 -1.86 2.40 19.20
CA VAL A 102 -1.75 1.90 17.82
C VAL A 102 -0.31 1.55 17.47
N MET A 103 -0.11 0.47 16.72
CA MET A 103 1.18 -0.05 16.26
C MET A 103 1.21 -0.27 14.74
N PRO A 104 2.40 -0.42 14.12
CA PRO A 104 2.51 -0.90 12.75
C PRO A 104 1.79 -2.25 12.58
N GLY A 105 1.00 -2.37 11.52
CA GLY A 105 0.14 -3.52 11.22
C GLY A 105 -1.34 -3.31 11.58
N ASP A 106 -1.63 -2.42 12.53
CA ASP A 106 -3.01 -2.15 12.95
C ASP A 106 -3.81 -1.46 11.84
N LEU A 107 -5.14 -1.66 11.91
CA LEU A 107 -6.10 -0.98 11.06
C LEU A 107 -6.64 0.28 11.75
N ALA A 108 -6.75 1.35 10.98
CA ALA A 108 -7.41 2.59 11.39
C ALA A 108 -8.45 2.99 10.34
N VAL A 109 -9.52 3.65 10.78
CA VAL A 109 -10.58 4.13 9.89
C VAL A 109 -10.65 5.65 9.99
N PHE A 110 -10.50 6.34 8.86
CA PHE A 110 -10.72 7.79 8.80
C PHE A 110 -12.21 8.08 8.65
N SER A 111 -12.72 9.04 9.43
CA SER A 111 -14.13 9.42 9.43
C SER A 111 -14.58 10.11 8.14
N ARG A 112 -15.90 10.05 7.93
CA ARG A 112 -16.62 10.48 6.72
C ARG A 112 -16.41 11.95 6.32
N ASP A 113 -16.05 12.84 7.25
CA ASP A 113 -16.34 14.28 7.07
C ASP A 113 -15.43 15.05 6.09
N ARG A 114 -14.34 14.45 5.56
CA ARG A 114 -13.45 15.16 4.60
C ARG A 114 -12.92 14.36 3.42
N PHE A 115 -13.06 13.04 3.39
CA PHE A 115 -12.51 12.22 2.32
C PHE A 115 -13.58 11.90 1.29
N TYR A 116 -13.81 12.85 0.38
CA TYR A 116 -14.64 12.61 -0.79
C TYR A 116 -13.90 11.65 -1.74
N ASN A 117 -14.55 10.58 -2.14
CA ASN A 117 -14.07 9.77 -3.25
C ASN A 117 -14.17 10.55 -4.57
N SER A 118 -13.65 9.99 -5.67
CA SER A 118 -13.72 10.62 -7.00
C SER A 118 -15.15 10.84 -7.52
N ALA A 119 -16.16 10.23 -6.89
CA ALA A 119 -17.58 10.40 -7.19
C ALA A 119 -18.27 11.45 -6.27
N GLY A 120 -17.54 12.08 -5.34
CA GLY A 120 -18.07 13.10 -4.44
C GLY A 120 -18.86 12.56 -3.26
N THR A 121 -18.76 11.25 -2.93
CA THR A 121 -19.34 10.70 -1.69
C THR A 121 -18.29 10.65 -0.58
N ALA A 122 -18.73 11.02 0.62
CA ALA A 122 -17.97 10.95 1.86
C ALA A 122 -17.87 9.50 2.33
N ASP A 123 -16.80 8.81 1.91
CA ASP A 123 -16.60 7.39 2.21
C ASP A 123 -15.58 7.21 3.34
N GLU A 124 -15.81 6.24 4.22
CA GLU A 124 -14.82 5.85 5.22
C GLU A 124 -13.62 5.19 4.54
N ILE A 125 -12.42 5.60 4.91
CA ILE A 125 -11.19 5.01 4.38
C ILE A 125 -10.58 4.13 5.46
N THR A 126 -10.50 2.83 5.19
CA THR A 126 -9.74 1.90 6.02
C THR A 126 -8.28 1.90 5.60
N LEU A 127 -7.40 2.08 6.58
CA LEU A 127 -5.96 2.17 6.40
C LEU A 127 -5.26 1.12 7.23
N ARG A 128 -4.19 0.53 6.68
CA ARG A 128 -3.23 -0.26 7.43
C ARG A 128 -2.00 0.59 7.73
N ILE A 129 -1.64 0.71 9.00
CA ILE A 129 -0.49 1.51 9.42
C ILE A 129 0.79 0.74 9.13
N ASN A 130 1.68 1.34 8.35
CA ASN A 130 2.98 0.76 7.98
C ASN A 130 4.08 1.26 8.91
N ARG A 131 4.01 2.53 9.32
CA ARG A 131 4.96 3.17 10.21
C ARG A 131 4.25 4.16 11.13
N ILE A 132 4.72 4.24 12.36
CA ILE A 132 4.26 5.21 13.35
C ILE A 132 5.46 5.83 14.05
N SER A 133 5.42 7.14 14.25
CA SER A 133 6.40 7.89 15.04
C SER A 133 5.65 8.70 16.09
N LYS A 134 6.01 8.52 17.36
CA LYS A 134 5.33 9.16 18.49
C LYS A 134 6.31 10.16 19.11
N SER A 135 5.89 11.41 19.21
CA SER A 135 6.69 12.47 19.82
C SER A 135 5.94 13.04 21.03
N PRO A 136 6.27 12.56 22.25
CA PRO A 136 5.66 13.06 23.47
C PRO A 136 5.81 14.57 23.65
N ALA A 137 6.97 15.11 23.26
CA ALA A 137 7.28 16.53 23.40
C ALA A 137 6.40 17.44 22.53
N SER A 138 5.91 16.95 21.38
CA SER A 138 5.04 17.73 20.49
C SER A 138 3.56 17.37 20.60
N GLY A 139 3.20 16.39 21.44
CA GLY A 139 1.82 15.91 21.57
C GLY A 139 1.26 15.26 20.31
N ARG A 140 2.13 14.86 19.36
CA ARG A 140 1.74 14.38 18.02
C ARG A 140 2.28 12.99 17.72
N THR A 141 1.52 12.28 16.91
CA THR A 141 1.83 10.97 16.34
C THR A 141 1.75 11.06 14.84
N SER A 142 2.87 10.82 14.15
CA SER A 142 2.90 10.76 12.69
C SER A 142 2.71 9.32 12.24
N ILE A 143 1.81 9.08 11.29
CA ILE A 143 1.60 7.76 10.68
C ILE A 143 1.89 7.80 9.19
N THR A 144 2.43 6.69 8.69
CA THR A 144 2.44 6.33 7.28
C THR A 144 1.62 5.07 7.11
N ALA A 145 0.61 5.10 6.24
CA ALA A 145 -0.35 4.03 6.07
C ALA A 145 -0.67 3.78 4.59
N GLY A 146 -1.16 2.58 4.28
CA GLY A 146 -1.70 2.24 2.96
C GLY A 146 -3.21 2.02 3.02
N VAL A 147 -3.93 2.43 1.98
CA VAL A 147 -5.37 2.15 1.84
C VAL A 147 -5.58 0.65 1.63
N VAL A 148 -6.50 0.05 2.38
CA VAL A 148 -6.82 -1.39 2.29
C VAL A 148 -7.80 -1.63 1.17
#